data_AF-A0A0F2PTM0-F1
#
_entry.id   AF-A0A0F2PTM0-F1
#
_cell.length_a   1.000
_cell.length_b   1.000
_cell.length_c   1.000
_cell.angle_alpha   90.00
_cell.angle_beta   90.00
_cell.angle_gamma   90.00
#
_symmetry.space_group_name_H-M   'P 1'
#
loop_
_entity.id
_entity.type
_entity.pdbx_description
1 polymer ?
#
loop_
_entity_poly.entity_id
_entity_poly.type
_entity_poly.pdbx_seq_one_letter_code
_entity_poly.pdbx_strand_id
1 'polypeptide(L)' 'MDYRFNFKEYGKIISVEIKCCGKHIGEIRFNDGEEKTCPICGMRHELRLDYNHFHVTRHSAEEDRLEEKVV' A
#
# COMPACT_ATOMS: atom_id res chain seq x y z
N MET A 1 10.83 -7.14 0.30
CA MET A 1 9.70 -6.27 0.70
C MET A 1 8.70 -7.15 1.42
N ASP A 2 8.02 -6.66 2.44
CA ASP A 2 7.12 -7.47 3.26
C ASP A 2 5.88 -6.65 3.63
N TYR A 3 4.72 -7.30 3.62
CA TYR A 3 3.44 -6.75 4.03
C TYR A 3 2.85 -7.64 5.12
N ARG A 4 2.45 -7.03 6.24
CA ARG A 4 1.80 -7.76 7.34
C ARG A 4 0.39 -7.23 7.54
N PHE A 5 -0.59 -8.12 7.49
CA PHE A 5 -1.99 -7.79 7.73
C PHE A 5 -2.30 -7.78 9.21
N ASN A 6 -2.88 -6.69 9.68
CA ASN A 6 -3.38 -6.57 11.03
C ASN A 6 -4.89 -6.80 11.04
N PHE A 7 -5.34 -7.62 11.98
CA PHE A 7 -6.73 -8.00 12.14
C PHE A 7 -7.27 -7.51 13.48
N LYS A 8 -8.55 -7.14 13.51
CA LYS A 8 -9.34 -6.98 14.73
C LYS A 8 -10.00 -8.32 15.09
N GLU A 9 -10.70 -8.34 16.23
CA GLU A 9 -11.62 -9.42 16.60
C GLU A 9 -12.49 -9.86 15.41
N TYR A 10 -12.78 -11.16 15.36
CA TYR A 10 -13.55 -11.81 14.29
C TYR A 10 -12.91 -11.74 12.90
N GLY A 11 -11.59 -11.51 12.81
CA GLY A 11 -10.85 -11.64 11.55
C GLY A 11 -11.04 -10.47 10.57
N LYS A 12 -11.56 -9.33 11.04
CA LYS A 12 -11.69 -8.12 10.21
C LYS A 12 -10.32 -7.46 10.03
N ILE A 13 -9.81 -7.37 8.81
CA ILE A 13 -8.59 -6.61 8.50
C ILE A 13 -8.84 -5.13 8.83
N ILE A 14 -7.88 -4.51 9.51
CA ILE A 14 -7.94 -3.08 9.86
C ILE A 14 -6.80 -2.27 9.23
N SER A 15 -5.70 -2.92 8.87
CA SER A 15 -4.56 -2.27 8.25
C SER A 15 -3.53 -3.24 7.69
N VAL A 16 -2.63 -2.67 6.89
CA VAL A 16 -1.46 -3.33 6.32
C VAL A 16 -0.22 -2.59 6.78
N GLU A 17 0.67 -3.30 7.49
CA GLU A 17 2.00 -2.81 7.81
C GLU A 17 2.95 -3.05 6.64
N ILE A 18 3.81 -2.06 6.35
CA ILE A 18 4.71 -2.09 5.20
C ILE A 18 6.16 -2.04 5.64
N LYS A 19 6.95 -3.01 5.18
CA LYS A 19 8.41 -2.98 5.21
C LYS A 19 8.98 -2.85 3.81
N CYS A 20 9.65 -1.74 3.55
CA CYS A 20 10.30 -1.44 2.28
C CYS A 20 11.78 -1.06 2.53
N CYS A 21 12.67 -1.44 1.61
CA CYS A 21 14.12 -1.25 1.75
C CYS A 21 14.71 -1.77 3.08
N GLY A 22 14.17 -2.88 3.59
CA GLY A 22 14.61 -3.49 4.85
C GLY A 22 14.18 -2.73 6.11
N LYS A 23 13.39 -1.65 5.99
CA LYS A 23 12.89 -0.87 7.12
C LYS A 23 11.37 -0.87 7.16
N HIS A 24 10.81 -0.80 8.36
CA HIS A 24 9.39 -0.51 8.56
C HIS A 24 9.14 0.95 8.17
N ILE A 25 8.27 1.16 7.18
CA ILE A 25 7.90 2.51 6.70
C ILE A 25 6.54 2.96 7.24
N GLY A 26 5.86 2.08 7.98
CA GLY A 26 4.61 2.36 8.66
C GLY A 26 3.44 1.57 8.11
N GLU A 27 2.25 2.00 8.49
CA GLU A 27 0.99 1.30 8.24
C GLU A 27 0.09 2.09 7.28
N ILE A 28 -0.68 1.35 6.47
CA ILE A 28 -1.82 1.82 5.69
C ILE A 28 -3.09 1.27 6.34
N ARG A 29 -4.07 2.13 6.64
CA ARG A 29 -5.37 1.68 7.16
C ARG A 29 -6.17 1.00 6.05
N PHE A 30 -7.03 0.06 6.43
CA PHE A 30 -7.93 -0.62 5.50
C PHE A 30 -9.09 0.29 5.08
N ASN A 31 -8.76 1.37 4.39
CA ASN A 31 -9.67 2.26 3.68
C ASN A 31 -9.23 2.30 2.21
N ASP A 32 -10.18 2.59 1.31
CA ASP A 32 -9.89 2.62 -0.12
C ASP A 32 -9.04 3.84 -0.51
N GLY A 33 -8.09 3.64 -1.41
CA GLY A 33 -7.19 4.68 -1.93
C GLY A 33 -6.12 5.16 -0.96
N GLU A 34 -5.89 4.45 0.16
CA GLU A 34 -4.80 4.79 1.08
C GLU A 34 -3.46 4.37 0.52
N GLU A 35 -2.47 5.25 0.64
CA GLU A 35 -1.14 5.03 0.09
C GLU A 35 -0.02 5.48 1.02
N LYS A 36 1.18 4.96 0.75
CA LYS A 36 2.38 5.31 1.48
C LYS A 36 3.62 5.23 0.61
N THR A 37 4.37 6.33 0.57
CA THR A 37 5.62 6.39 -0.19
C THR A 37 6.80 6.00 0.69
N CYS A 38 7.64 5.08 0.20
CA CYS A 38 8.88 4.73 0.87
C CYS A 38 9.88 5.89 0.77
N PRO A 39 10.37 6.44 1.89
CA PRO A 39 11.30 7.57 1.88
C PRO A 39 12.71 7.21 1.39
N ILE A 40 13.01 5.91 1.20
CA ILE A 40 14.34 5.44 0.77
C ILE A 40 14.42 5.28 -0.75
N CYS A 41 13.43 4.58 -1.34
CA CYS A 41 13.43 4.28 -2.77
C CYS A 41 12.42 5.11 -3.57
N GLY A 42 11.57 5.90 -2.90
CA GLY A 42 10.54 6.69 -3.55
C GLY A 42 9.36 5.89 -4.11
N MET A 43 9.31 4.57 -3.91
CA MET A 43 8.19 3.75 -4.38
C MET A 43 6.93 4.04 -3.55
N ARG A 44 5.81 4.27 -4.23
CA ARG A 44 4.48 4.45 -3.64
C ARG A 44 3.82 3.08 -3.46
N HIS A 45 3.24 2.85 -2.29
CA HIS A 45 2.54 1.63 -1.93
C HIS A 45 1.07 1.96 -1.74
N GLU A 46 0.19 1.35 -2.52
CA GLU A 46 -1.23 1.69 -2.54
C GLU A 46 -2.06 0.46 -2.14
N LEU A 47 -3.05 0.68 -1.28
CA LEU A 47 -4.09 -0.29 -0.96
C LEU A 47 -5.39 0.11 -1.70
N ARG A 48 -5.84 -0.75 -2.62
CA ARG A 48 -7.15 -0.61 -3.27
C ARG A 48 -8.12 -1.66 -2.76
N LEU A 49 -9.31 -1.22 -2.35
CA LEU A 49 -10.38 -2.13 -1.94
C LEU A 49 -11.27 -2.45 -3.14
N ASP A 50 -11.49 -3.74 -3.40
CA ASP A 50 -12.35 -4.20 -4.49
C ASP A 50 -13.36 -5.21 -3.97
N TYR A 51 -14.61 -4.77 -3.76
CA TYR A 51 -15.75 -5.52 -3.23
C TYR A 51 -15.43 -6.49 -2.07
N ASN A 52 -14.90 -7.68 -2.37
CA ASN A 52 -14.60 -8.76 -1.43
C ASN A 52 -13.11 -9.04 -1.22
N HIS A 53 -12.23 -8.33 -1.92
CA HIS A 53 -10.78 -8.48 -1.83
C HIS A 53 -10.11 -7.10 -1.89
N PHE A 54 -8.79 -7.10 -1.81
CA PHE A 54 -8.00 -5.88 -1.89
C PHE A 54 -6.70 -6.18 -2.63
N HIS A 55 -6.13 -5.14 -3.21
CA HIS A 55 -4.85 -5.19 -3.89
C HIS A 55 -3.85 -4.31 -3.15
N VAL A 56 -2.63 -4.82 -3.00
CA VAL A 56 -1.50 -4.02 -2.52
C VAL A 56 -0.52 -3.86 -3.67
N THR A 57 -0.55 -2.69 -4.29
CA THR A 57 0.25 -2.38 -5.47
C THR A 57 1.43 -1.49 -5.09
N ARG A 58 2.52 -1.60 -5.86
CA ARG A 58 3.67 -0.74 -5.73
C ARG A 58 3.88 -0.02 -7.06
N HIS A 59 3.95 1.29 -6.99
CA HIS A 59 4.23 2.14 -8.12
C HIS A 59 5.63 2.72 -7.97
N SER A 60 6.45 2.55 -8.99
CA SER A 60 7.68 3.30 -9.15
C SER A 60 7.36 4.74 -9.53
N ALA A 61 8.28 5.66 -9.23
CA ALA A 61 8.13 7.06 -9.62
C ALA A 61 8.04 7.26 -11.15
N GLU A 62 8.46 6.27 -11.95
CA GLU A 62 8.32 6.29 -13.41
C GLU A 62 6.91 5.86 -13.86
N GLU A 63 6.30 4.89 -13.18
CA GLU A 63 4.94 4.41 -13.46
C GLU A 63 3.88 5.48 -13.11
N ASP A 64 4.04 6.19 -12.00
CA ASP A 64 3.10 7.27 -11.61
C ASP A 64 3.05 8.39 -12.66
N ARG A 65 4.19 8.72 -13.27
CA ARG A 65 4.28 9.74 -14.35
C ARG A 65 3.65 9.30 -15.67
N LEU A 66 3.49 8.00 -15.88
CA LEU A 66 2.82 7.46 -17.06
C LEU A 66 1.30 7.47 -16.85
N GLU A 67 0.80 7.16 -15.65
CA GLU A 67 -0.62 7.25 -15.32
C GLU A 67 -1.15 8.71 -15.42
N GLU A 68 -0.40 9.71 -14.93
CA GLU A 68 -0.78 11.13 -15.05
C GLU A 68 -0.89 11.64 -16.50
N LYS A 69 -0.29 10.97 -17.48
CA LYS A 69 -0.35 11.38 -18.90
C LYS A 69 -1.51 10.76 -19.67
N VAL A 70 -2.17 9.75 -19.10
CA VAL A 70 -3.21 8.95 -19.76
C VAL A 70 -4.61 9.36 -19.28
N VAL A 71 -4.70 10.13 -18.18
CA VAL A 71 -5.93 10.72 -17.63
C VAL A 71 -6.18 12.12 -18.18
#